data_AF-A0ABD3V2A3-F1
#
_entry.id   AF-A0ABD3V2A3-F1
#
_cell.length_a   1.000
_cell.length_b   1.000
_cell.length_c   1.000
_cell.angle_alpha   90.00
_cell.angle_beta   90.00
_cell.angle_gamma   90.00
#
_symmetry.space_group_name_H-M   'P 1'
#
loop_
_entity.id
_entity.type
_entity.pdbx_description
1 polymer ?
#
loop_
_entity_poly.entity_id
_entity_poly.type
_entity_poly.pdbx_seq_one_letter_code
_entity_poly.pdbx_strand_id
1 'polypeptide(L)'
;MDGNKSVMLDKWRSIVNHIHNKHDGHGDLFPTCLHNKLVGCENKKKWLKPGSAAVARFCDLVHSRQVTKYIQQLSPLNQTSELECLHSVLNHFAPKLIGFSYYGTICRAFLAALHFEENSRKPQANGQLRYQISFPKYKCGEYSVKEVKVENTYCYVDSLMDLVEVFAENIKMNDKSGL
;
A
#
# COMPACT_ATOMS: atom_id res chain seq x y z
N MET A 1 -12.72 5.87 3.81
CA MET A 1 -13.72 5.63 2.77
C MET A 1 -14.29 4.25 3.05
N ASP A 2 -15.58 4.15 3.36
CA ASP A 2 -16.13 3.01 4.12
C ASP A 2 -16.54 1.82 3.24
N GLY A 3 -15.91 1.71 2.06
CA GLY A 3 -16.06 0.55 1.18
C GLY A 3 -17.41 0.18 0.64
N ASN A 4 -18.35 1.11 0.72
CA ASN A 4 -19.64 0.94 0.09
C ASN A 4 -19.47 0.87 -1.44
N LYS A 5 -19.71 -0.31 -2.00
CA LYS A 5 -19.60 -0.62 -3.42
C LYS A 5 -20.42 0.33 -4.29
N SER A 6 -21.58 0.78 -3.80
CA SER A 6 -22.45 1.70 -4.53
C SER A 6 -21.86 3.12 -4.59
N VAL A 7 -21.29 3.60 -3.48
CA VAL A 7 -20.57 4.90 -3.47
C VAL A 7 -19.35 4.86 -4.40
N MET A 8 -18.63 3.73 -4.43
CA MET A 8 -17.49 3.54 -5.33
C MET A 8 -17.91 3.58 -6.81
N LEU A 9 -19.08 3.01 -7.13
CA LEU A 9 -19.65 3.10 -8.46
C LEU A 9 -20.08 4.50 -8.85
N ASP A 10 -20.76 5.23 -7.97
CA ASP A 10 -21.19 6.60 -8.27
C ASP A 10 -19.97 7.51 -8.50
N LYS A 11 -18.92 7.36 -7.68
CA LYS A 11 -17.62 8.03 -7.90
C LYS A 11 -16.94 7.65 -9.20
N TRP A 12 -17.05 6.40 -9.62
CA TRP A 12 -16.46 5.95 -10.89
C TRP A 12 -17.24 6.53 -12.08
N ARG A 13 -18.57 6.50 -12.02
CA ARG A 13 -19.45 7.03 -13.07
C ARG A 13 -19.39 8.55 -13.16
N SER A 14 -19.12 9.25 -12.05
CA SER A 14 -18.96 10.70 -12.03
C SER A 14 -17.88 11.21 -12.98
N ILE A 15 -16.90 10.36 -13.36
CA ILE A 15 -15.83 10.73 -14.29
C ILE A 15 -16.40 11.18 -15.64
N VAL A 16 -17.53 10.62 -16.09
CA VAL A 16 -18.22 11.05 -17.31
C VAL A 16 -18.69 12.51 -17.23
N ASN A 17 -19.13 12.95 -16.06
CA ASN A 17 -19.47 14.36 -15.82
C ASN A 17 -18.20 15.21 -15.71
N HIS A 18 -17.17 14.72 -15.02
CA HIS A 18 -15.91 15.46 -14.82
C HIS A 18 -15.22 15.79 -16.14
N ILE A 19 -15.20 14.88 -17.12
CA ILE A 19 -14.58 15.16 -18.44
C ILE A 19 -15.27 16.29 -19.22
N HIS A 20 -16.46 16.69 -18.77
CA HIS A 20 -17.26 17.81 -19.30
C HIS A 20 -17.35 19.00 -18.34
N ASN A 21 -16.50 19.05 -17.30
CA ASN A 21 -16.53 20.07 -16.26
C ASN A 21 -17.85 20.15 -15.48
N LYS A 22 -18.60 19.06 -15.42
CA LYS A 22 -19.80 18.95 -14.57
C LYS A 22 -19.38 18.30 -13.26
N HIS A 23 -19.63 19.00 -12.16
CA HIS A 23 -19.19 18.62 -10.80
C HIS A 23 -20.36 18.23 -9.88
N ASP A 24 -21.51 17.98 -10.49
CA ASP A 24 -22.78 17.59 -9.87
C ASP A 24 -23.49 16.51 -10.72
N GLY A 25 -24.60 15.99 -10.19
CA GLY A 25 -25.44 15.00 -10.87
C GLY A 25 -24.76 13.63 -11.04
N HIS A 26 -23.94 13.24 -10.06
CA HIS A 26 -23.10 12.04 -10.14
C HIS A 26 -23.76 10.74 -9.65
N GLY A 27 -24.89 10.82 -8.96
CA GLY A 27 -25.63 9.69 -8.40
C GLY A 27 -26.26 10.02 -7.05
N ASP A 28 -27.01 9.06 -6.49
CA ASP A 28 -27.75 9.26 -5.23
C ASP A 28 -26.80 9.31 -4.02
N LEU A 29 -25.75 8.49 -4.03
CA LEU A 29 -24.83 8.35 -2.88
C LEU A 29 -23.57 9.21 -3.01
N PHE A 30 -23.33 9.76 -4.20
CA PHE A 30 -22.28 10.72 -4.48
C PHE A 30 -22.84 11.75 -5.44
N PRO A 31 -23.57 12.78 -4.98
CA PRO A 31 -24.24 13.72 -5.88
C PRO A 31 -23.32 14.82 -6.44
N THR A 32 -22.25 15.18 -5.73
CA THR A 32 -21.31 16.26 -6.08
C THR A 32 -19.87 15.88 -5.75
N CYS A 33 -18.89 16.56 -6.36
CA CYS A 33 -17.47 16.32 -6.11
C CYS A 33 -17.02 16.66 -4.68
N LEU A 34 -16.01 15.96 -4.17
CA LEU A 34 -15.40 16.20 -2.85
C LEU A 34 -14.27 17.24 -2.85
N HIS A 35 -14.09 17.97 -3.94
CA HIS A 35 -13.08 19.02 -4.02
C HIS A 35 -13.73 20.40 -4.08
N ASN A 36 -12.99 21.40 -3.60
CA ASN A 36 -13.39 22.79 -3.75
C ASN A 36 -13.35 23.21 -5.22
N LYS A 37 -13.92 24.39 -5.53
CA LYS A 37 -13.87 24.97 -6.86
C LYS A 37 -12.41 25.06 -7.33
N LEU A 38 -12.14 24.50 -8.51
CA LEU A 38 -10.80 24.51 -9.10
C LEU A 38 -10.33 25.95 -9.32
N VAL A 39 -9.10 26.26 -8.94
CA VAL A 39 -8.48 27.59 -9.09
C VAL A 39 -7.25 27.52 -9.99
N GLY A 40 -6.88 28.67 -10.58
CA GLY A 40 -5.63 28.79 -11.34
C GLY A 40 -5.58 27.89 -12.58
N CYS A 41 -4.49 27.14 -12.74
CA CYS A 41 -4.24 26.28 -13.89
C CYS A 41 -5.20 25.07 -13.97
N GLU A 42 -5.72 24.59 -12.84
CA GLU A 42 -6.62 23.43 -12.82
C GLU A 42 -7.98 23.73 -13.47
N ASN A 43 -8.42 24.99 -13.42
CA ASN A 43 -9.63 25.46 -14.09
C ASN A 43 -9.42 25.75 -15.59
N LYS A 44 -8.17 25.71 -16.08
CA LYS A 44 -7.83 25.99 -17.50
C LYS A 44 -7.74 24.72 -18.36
N LYS A 45 -8.14 23.56 -17.82
CA LYS A 45 -8.12 22.28 -18.56
C LYS A 45 -9.08 22.34 -19.75
N LYS A 46 -8.65 21.78 -20.88
CA LYS A 46 -9.52 21.60 -22.06
C LYS A 46 -10.41 20.39 -21.81
N TRP A 47 -11.72 20.57 -21.96
CA TRP A 47 -12.72 19.53 -21.74
C TRP A 47 -13.09 18.84 -23.04
N LEU A 48 -13.54 17.59 -22.95
CA LEU A 48 -13.99 16.85 -24.12
C LEU A 48 -15.33 17.41 -24.61
N LYS A 49 -15.49 17.47 -25.94
CA LYS A 49 -16.76 17.92 -26.54
C LYS A 49 -17.80 16.80 -26.44
N PRO A 50 -19.00 17.08 -25.88
CA PRO A 50 -20.11 16.13 -25.90
C PRO A 50 -20.42 15.66 -27.34
N GLY A 51 -20.81 14.40 -27.49
CA GLY A 51 -21.14 13.80 -28.79
C GLY A 51 -19.95 13.44 -29.68
N SER A 52 -18.71 13.70 -29.25
CA SER A 52 -17.54 13.20 -29.97
C SER A 52 -17.40 11.69 -29.85
N ALA A 53 -16.80 11.04 -30.87
CA ALA A 53 -16.54 9.60 -30.86
C ALA A 53 -15.68 9.17 -29.65
N ALA A 54 -14.76 10.03 -29.21
CA ALA A 54 -13.94 9.79 -28.02
C ALA A 54 -14.78 9.69 -26.74
N VAL A 55 -15.78 10.58 -26.58
CA VAL A 55 -16.69 10.56 -25.42
C VAL A 55 -17.59 9.34 -25.46
N ALA A 56 -18.10 8.95 -26.63
CA ALA A 56 -18.91 7.73 -26.77
C ALA A 56 -18.12 6.49 -26.31
N ARG A 57 -16.90 6.31 -26.83
CA ARG A 57 -16.01 5.21 -26.41
C ARG A 57 -15.66 5.25 -24.93
N PHE A 58 -15.46 6.45 -24.36
CA PHE A 58 -15.20 6.62 -22.94
C PHE A 58 -16.40 6.20 -22.09
N CYS A 59 -17.61 6.63 -22.46
CA CYS A 59 -18.85 6.24 -21.80
C CYS A 59 -19.06 4.72 -21.83
N ASP A 60 -18.84 4.08 -22.98
CA ASP A 60 -18.94 2.62 -23.13
C ASP A 60 -17.98 1.90 -22.16
N LEU A 61 -16.75 2.40 -22.04
CA LEU A 61 -15.74 1.82 -21.13
C LEU A 61 -16.16 1.98 -19.67
N VAL A 62 -16.51 3.20 -19.25
CA VAL A 62 -16.90 3.52 -17.86
C VAL A 62 -18.11 2.70 -17.43
N HIS A 63 -19.09 2.52 -18.32
CA HIS A 63 -20.32 1.78 -18.04
C HIS A 63 -20.23 0.29 -18.38
N SER A 64 -19.08 -0.19 -18.87
CA SER A 64 -18.93 -1.60 -19.20
C SER A 64 -19.19 -2.48 -17.98
N ARG A 65 -19.89 -3.60 -18.21
CA ARG A 65 -20.25 -4.54 -17.14
C ARG A 65 -19.02 -5.04 -16.39
N GLN A 66 -17.94 -5.30 -17.11
CA GLN A 66 -16.70 -5.84 -16.55
C GLN A 66 -16.01 -4.83 -15.63
N VAL A 67 -15.82 -3.58 -16.09
CA VAL A 67 -15.18 -2.54 -15.27
C VAL A 67 -16.02 -2.22 -14.05
N THR A 68 -17.33 -2.03 -14.22
CA THR A 68 -18.26 -1.76 -13.11
C THR A 68 -18.16 -2.85 -12.02
N LYS A 69 -18.12 -4.13 -12.43
CA LYS A 69 -17.93 -5.25 -11.49
C LYS A 69 -16.60 -5.17 -10.75
N TYR A 70 -15.51 -4.85 -11.44
CA TYR A 70 -14.19 -4.74 -10.81
C TYR A 70 -14.09 -3.57 -9.84
N ILE A 71 -14.66 -2.41 -10.17
CA ILE A 71 -14.69 -1.26 -9.27
C ILE A 71 -15.36 -1.62 -7.94
N GLN A 72 -16.46 -2.38 -7.98
CA GLN A 72 -17.14 -2.87 -6.77
C GLN A 72 -16.35 -3.93 -5.98
N GLN A 73 -15.29 -4.49 -6.57
CA GLN A 73 -14.41 -5.47 -5.94
C GLN A 73 -13.08 -4.86 -5.48
N LEU A 74 -12.85 -3.56 -5.74
CA LEU A 74 -11.66 -2.87 -5.26
C LEU A 74 -11.68 -2.87 -3.73
N SER A 75 -10.50 -3.11 -3.15
CA SER A 75 -10.33 -3.07 -1.70
C SER A 75 -10.60 -1.64 -1.21
N PRO A 76 -11.54 -1.46 -0.28
CA PRO A 76 -12.04 -0.14 0.06
C PRO A 76 -11.16 0.67 1.03
N LEU A 77 -10.34 -0.03 1.81
CA LEU A 77 -9.66 0.52 2.97
C LEU A 77 -8.14 0.33 2.92
N ASN A 78 -7.63 -0.56 2.07
CA ASN A 78 -6.22 -0.94 2.12
C ASN A 78 -5.51 -0.57 0.83
N GLN A 79 -4.61 0.41 0.92
CA GLN A 79 -3.49 0.51 -0.01
C GLN A 79 -2.68 -0.77 0.14
N THR A 80 -2.52 -1.55 -0.93
CA THR A 80 -1.78 -2.82 -0.87
C THR A 80 -0.31 -2.63 -0.55
N SER A 81 0.19 -1.40 -0.47
CA SER A 81 1.58 -1.07 -0.20
C SER A 81 2.11 -1.66 1.11
N GLU A 82 1.32 -1.67 2.19
CA GLU A 82 1.78 -2.28 3.46
C GLU A 82 1.87 -3.80 3.35
N LEU A 83 0.88 -4.43 2.72
CA LEU A 83 0.87 -5.88 2.46
C LEU A 83 2.00 -6.30 1.52
N GLU A 84 2.24 -5.52 0.46
CA GLU A 84 3.34 -5.74 -0.47
C GLU A 84 4.70 -5.57 0.22
N CYS A 85 4.82 -4.60 1.13
CA CYS A 85 6.02 -4.43 1.93
C CYS A 85 6.26 -5.63 2.85
N LEU A 86 5.22 -6.11 3.55
CA LEU A 86 5.30 -7.31 4.38
C LEU A 86 5.71 -8.53 3.56
N HIS A 87 5.12 -8.73 2.38
CA HIS A 87 5.51 -9.81 1.48
C HIS A 87 6.97 -9.70 1.01
N SER A 88 7.46 -8.48 0.77
CA SER A 88 8.86 -8.26 0.43
C SER A 88 9.80 -8.67 1.58
N VAL A 89 9.45 -8.30 2.82
CA VAL A 89 10.22 -8.70 4.02
C VAL A 89 10.16 -10.21 4.21
N LEU A 90 8.99 -10.83 4.11
CA LEU A 90 8.84 -12.28 4.19
C LEU A 90 9.71 -13.02 3.17
N ASN A 91 9.72 -12.57 1.91
CA ASN A 91 10.57 -13.17 0.89
C ASN A 91 12.07 -12.99 1.17
N HIS A 92 12.47 -11.95 1.90
CA HIS A 92 13.86 -11.76 2.32
C HIS A 92 14.29 -12.78 3.39
N PHE A 93 13.45 -13.00 4.40
CA PHE A 93 13.75 -13.92 5.51
C PHE A 93 13.49 -15.40 5.19
N ALA A 94 12.50 -15.67 4.34
CA ALA A 94 12.10 -17.00 3.88
C ALA A 94 11.91 -17.01 2.35
N PRO A 95 13.02 -17.01 1.57
CA PRO A 95 12.93 -17.06 0.12
C PRO A 95 12.21 -18.32 -0.36
N LYS A 96 11.25 -18.17 -1.28
CA LYS A 96 10.42 -19.27 -1.80
C LYS A 96 11.21 -20.40 -2.48
N LEU A 97 12.40 -20.08 -3.01
CA LEU A 97 13.25 -21.02 -3.74
C LEU A 97 14.16 -21.84 -2.82
N ILE A 98 14.19 -21.54 -1.52
CA ILE A 98 15.00 -22.26 -0.54
C ILE A 98 14.07 -23.10 0.33
N GLY A 99 14.28 -24.41 0.35
CA GLY A 99 13.54 -25.32 1.22
C GLY A 99 14.02 -25.20 2.66
N PHE A 100 13.11 -24.84 3.56
CA PHE A 100 13.35 -24.88 5.00
C PHE A 100 12.53 -25.99 5.64
N SER A 101 12.93 -26.46 6.82
CA SER A 101 12.08 -27.33 7.63
C SER A 101 10.77 -26.61 8.00
N TYR A 102 9.76 -27.38 8.39
CA TYR A 102 8.48 -26.81 8.82
C TYR A 102 8.66 -25.74 9.90
N TYR A 103 9.35 -26.10 10.99
CA TYR A 103 9.67 -25.15 12.07
C TYR A 103 10.61 -24.03 11.60
N GLY A 104 11.57 -24.30 10.71
CA GLY A 104 12.45 -23.28 10.18
C GLY A 104 11.70 -22.21 9.37
N THR A 105 10.66 -22.60 8.63
CA THR A 105 9.78 -21.68 7.89
C THR A 105 8.97 -20.82 8.86
N ILE A 106 8.40 -21.42 9.90
CA ILE A 106 7.64 -20.72 10.93
C ILE A 106 8.51 -19.69 11.66
N CYS A 107 9.69 -20.09 12.14
CA CYS A 107 10.60 -19.18 12.85
C CYS A 107 11.01 -18.00 11.96
N ARG A 108 11.32 -18.24 10.69
CA ARG A 108 11.66 -17.17 9.73
C ARG A 108 10.49 -16.23 9.46
N ALA A 109 9.26 -16.76 9.41
CA ALA A 109 8.06 -15.93 9.27
C ALA A 109 7.85 -15.03 10.51
N PHE A 110 8.09 -15.57 11.73
CA PHE A 110 8.05 -14.75 12.95
C PHE A 110 9.14 -13.69 12.98
N LEU A 111 10.37 -14.03 12.61
CA LEU A 111 11.47 -13.04 12.49
C LEU A 111 11.14 -11.94 11.48
N ALA A 112 10.54 -12.30 10.35
CA ALA A 112 10.08 -11.34 9.35
C ALA A 112 9.01 -10.40 9.89
N ALA A 113 8.05 -10.93 10.67
CA ALA A 113 7.00 -10.15 11.31
C ALA A 113 7.56 -9.17 12.34
N LEU A 114 8.44 -9.63 13.24
CA LEU A 114 9.13 -8.77 14.21
C LEU A 114 9.93 -7.67 13.52
N HIS A 115 10.69 -8.02 12.49
CA HIS A 115 11.44 -7.05 11.69
C HIS A 115 10.51 -6.01 11.04
N PHE A 116 9.38 -6.46 10.48
CA PHE A 116 8.40 -5.59 9.84
C PHE A 116 7.74 -4.64 10.84
N GLU A 117 7.34 -5.12 12.01
CA GLU A 117 6.73 -4.29 13.06
C GLU A 117 7.68 -3.18 13.51
N GLU A 118 8.95 -3.50 13.73
CA GLU A 118 9.96 -2.54 14.15
C GLU A 118 10.31 -1.51 13.05
N ASN A 119 10.37 -1.95 11.79
CA ASN A 119 10.96 -1.14 10.71
C ASN A 119 9.98 -0.49 9.72
N SER A 120 8.70 -0.87 9.69
CA SER A 120 7.79 -0.41 8.62
C SER A 120 7.31 1.04 8.80
N ARG A 121 7.13 1.47 10.05
CA ARG A 121 6.53 2.78 10.40
C ARG A 121 7.56 3.79 10.89
N LYS A 122 8.80 3.65 10.43
CA LYS A 122 9.90 4.52 10.85
C LYS A 122 9.65 5.98 10.44
N PRO A 123 9.85 6.93 11.37
CA PRO A 123 9.73 8.35 11.07
C PRO A 123 10.83 8.80 10.10
N GLN A 124 10.67 9.99 9.51
CA GLN A 124 11.75 10.62 8.76
C GLN A 124 12.97 10.87 9.67
N ALA A 125 14.16 10.85 9.08
CA ALA A 125 15.39 11.15 9.80
C ALA A 125 15.34 12.56 10.43
N ASN A 126 15.61 12.65 11.73
CA ASN A 126 15.52 13.89 12.50
C ASN A 126 16.51 14.96 11.99
N GLY A 127 16.09 16.24 12.11
CA GLY A 127 16.93 17.43 11.89
C GLY A 127 16.50 18.30 10.72
N GLN A 128 16.49 17.77 9.50
CA GLN A 128 16.03 18.46 8.29
C GLN A 128 15.34 17.46 7.37
N LEU A 129 14.24 17.85 6.72
CA LEU A 129 13.52 17.00 5.76
C LEU A 129 14.47 16.57 4.64
N ARG A 130 14.87 15.29 4.64
CA ARG A 130 15.74 14.70 3.61
C ARG A 130 14.91 13.95 2.58
N TYR A 131 15.14 14.27 1.32
CA TYR A 131 14.49 13.65 0.18
C TYR A 131 15.51 12.99 -0.74
N GLN A 132 15.17 11.81 -1.25
CA GLN A 132 15.97 11.09 -2.24
C GLN A 132 15.19 10.94 -3.53
N ILE A 133 15.86 11.20 -4.66
CA ILE A 133 15.32 10.96 -5.99
C ILE A 133 15.51 9.48 -6.33
N SER A 134 14.41 8.78 -6.57
CA SER A 134 14.37 7.39 -7.04
C SER A 134 13.93 7.38 -8.50
N PHE A 135 14.54 6.54 -9.33
CA PHE A 135 14.12 6.31 -10.72
C PHE A 135 13.55 4.89 -10.85
N PRO A 136 12.24 4.69 -10.62
CA PRO A 136 11.64 3.37 -10.71
C PRO A 136 11.64 2.87 -12.16
N LYS A 137 12.02 1.60 -12.39
CA LYS A 137 12.10 1.03 -13.73
C LYS A 137 10.79 1.14 -14.52
N TYR A 138 9.63 1.01 -13.85
CA TYR A 138 8.30 1.10 -14.49
C TYR A 138 7.92 2.52 -14.95
N LYS A 139 8.67 3.55 -14.52
CA LYS A 139 8.43 4.94 -14.87
C LYS A 139 9.21 5.40 -16.11
N CYS A 140 9.92 4.50 -16.79
CA CYS A 140 10.57 4.75 -18.09
C CYS A 140 11.36 6.08 -18.16
N GLY A 141 12.13 6.42 -17.13
CA GLY A 141 12.95 7.63 -17.07
C GLY A 141 12.40 8.76 -16.20
N GLU A 142 11.14 8.69 -15.75
CA GLU A 142 10.63 9.63 -14.75
C GLU A 142 11.10 9.27 -13.33
N TYR A 143 11.22 10.30 -12.48
CA TYR A 143 11.65 10.15 -11.10
C TYR A 143 10.49 10.26 -10.10
N SER A 144 10.71 9.69 -8.92
CA SER A 144 9.87 9.87 -7.74
C SER A 144 10.73 10.38 -6.60
N VAL A 145 10.26 11.43 -5.93
CA VAL A 145 10.87 11.91 -4.68
C VAL A 145 10.37 11.02 -3.55
N LYS A 146 11.28 10.48 -2.73
CA LYS A 146 10.96 9.69 -1.55
C LYS A 146 11.58 10.32 -0.31
N GLU A 147 10.86 10.24 0.79
CA GLU A 147 11.35 10.64 2.10
C GLU A 147 12.44 9.67 2.58
N VAL A 148 13.54 10.21 3.10
CA VAL A 148 14.59 9.42 3.74
C VAL A 148 14.18 9.13 5.19
N LYS A 149 13.86 7.87 5.47
CA LYS A 149 13.54 7.37 6.81
C LYS A 149 14.81 7.13 7.63
N VAL A 150 14.67 7.07 8.96
CA VAL A 150 15.76 6.61 9.84
C VAL A 150 16.22 5.19 9.46
N GLU A 151 17.46 4.84 9.84
CA GLU A 151 18.04 3.52 9.58
C GLU A 151 17.23 2.39 10.24
N ASN A 152 17.43 1.15 9.77
CA ASN A 152 16.77 0.00 10.37
C ASN A 152 17.35 -0.26 11.76
N THR A 153 16.48 -0.61 12.70
CA THR A 153 16.88 -1.09 14.02
C THR A 153 16.61 -2.59 14.13
N TYR A 154 17.28 -3.24 15.07
CA TYR A 154 17.28 -4.68 15.25
C TYR A 154 17.14 -5.07 16.73
N CYS A 155 16.46 -4.24 17.54
CA CYS A 155 16.33 -4.47 18.98
C CYS A 155 15.60 -5.79 19.29
N TYR A 156 14.69 -6.21 18.40
CA TYR A 156 14.06 -7.53 18.50
C TYR A 156 15.07 -8.69 18.45
N VAL A 157 16.21 -8.52 17.76
CA VAL A 157 17.26 -9.54 17.70
C VAL A 157 17.94 -9.65 19.05
N ASP A 158 18.34 -8.52 19.63
CA ASP A 158 19.00 -8.49 20.95
C ASP A 158 18.10 -9.14 22.01
N SER A 159 16.81 -8.75 22.05
CA SER A 159 15.83 -9.34 22.97
C SER A 159 15.66 -10.85 22.78
N LEU A 160 15.72 -11.35 21.54
CA LEU A 160 15.64 -12.78 21.27
C LEU A 160 16.92 -13.52 21.69
N MET A 161 18.09 -12.91 21.49
CA MET A 161 19.36 -13.51 21.89
C MET A 161 19.47 -13.63 23.40
N ASP A 162 19.07 -12.60 24.15
CA ASP A 162 19.01 -12.62 25.62
C ASP A 162 18.08 -13.75 26.10
N LEU A 163 16.92 -13.90 25.46
CA LEU A 163 15.97 -14.96 25.80
C LEU A 163 16.56 -16.36 25.55
N VAL A 164 17.27 -16.55 24.42
CA VAL A 164 17.94 -17.81 24.10
C VAL A 164 19.04 -18.13 25.11
N GLU A 165 19.79 -17.12 25.56
CA GLU A 165 20.82 -17.29 26.59
C GLU A 165 20.22 -17.79 27.91
N VAL A 166 19.15 -17.13 28.39
CA VAL A 166 18.43 -17.55 29.60
C VAL A 166 17.87 -18.97 29.46
N PHE A 167 17.28 -19.32 28.31
CA PHE A 167 16.80 -20.69 28.08
C PHE A 167 17.94 -21.71 28.10
N ALA A 168 19.08 -21.39 27.48
CA ALA A 168 20.24 -22.28 27.46
C ALA A 168 20.82 -22.48 28.86
N GLU A 169 20.85 -21.44 29.69
CA GLU A 169 21.27 -21.54 31.09
C GLU A 169 20.32 -22.41 31.92
N ASN A 170 19.01 -22.23 31.74
CA ASN A 170 18.00 -23.02 32.44
C ASN A 170 18.06 -24.51 32.07
N ILE A 171 18.31 -24.84 30.80
CA ILE A 171 18.52 -26.23 30.37
C ILE A 171 19.75 -26.83 31.06
N LYS A 172 20.87 -26.09 31.11
CA LYS A 172 22.10 -26.54 31.79
C LYS A 172 21.90 -26.73 33.30
N MET A 173 21.06 -25.92 33.95
CA MET A 173 20.76 -26.09 35.38
C MET A 173 19.90 -27.33 35.64
N ASN A 174 18.90 -27.59 34.78
CA ASN A 174 18.01 -28.75 34.92
C ASN A 174 18.76 -30.09 34.70
N ASP A 175 19.75 -30.10 33.80
CA ASP A 175 20.58 -31.28 33.54
C ASP A 175 21.54 -31.60 34.72
N LYS A 176 21.91 -30.58 35.52
CA LYS A 176 22.76 -30.75 36.71
C LYS A 176 22.00 -31.18 37.97
N SER A 177 20.69 -30.95 38.03
CA SER A 177 19.84 -31.36 39.17
C SER A 177 19.33 -32.80 39.09
N GLY A 178 19.67 -33.53 38.03
CA GLY A 178 19.29 -34.94 37.81
C GLY A 178 20.37 -35.98 38.17
N LEU A 179 21.44 -35.58 38.87
CA LEU A 179 22.54 -36.44 39.34
C LEU A 179 22.61 -36.47 40.86
#